data_AF-Q3M235-F1
#
_entry.id   AF-Q3M235-F1
#
_cell.length_a   1.000
_cell.length_b   1.000
_cell.length_c   1.000
_cell.angle_alpha   90.00
_cell.angle_beta   90.00
_cell.angle_gamma   90.00
#
_symmetry.space_group_name_H-M   'P 1'
#
loop_
_entity.id
_entity.type
_entity.pdbx_description
1 polymer ?
#
loop_
_entity_poly.entity_id
_entity_poly.type
_entity_poly.pdbx_seq_one_letter_code
_entity_poly.pdbx_strand_id
1 'polypeptide(L)'
;MEVTILLLWLSLMLFTLRLVFLVIQAQKKPQSRHIINHKRTVYKHQRRQQHQYNIPKTGQWRELLALVHGDVSTAQRLIEFEQQRNPTRSVEWCIEKALWQIQRDRRA
;
A
#
# COMPACT_ATOMS: atom_id res chain seq x y z
N MET A 1 43.64 -27.00 42.60
CA MET A 1 42.96 -27.87 41.60
C MET A 1 41.45 -27.71 41.66
N GLU A 2 40.84 -27.64 42.83
CA GLU A 2 39.37 -27.50 42.96
C GLU A 2 38.85 -26.16 42.42
N VAL A 3 39.52 -25.05 42.73
CA VAL A 3 39.13 -23.72 42.25
C VAL A 3 39.21 -23.60 40.73
N THR A 4 40.22 -24.22 40.10
CA THR A 4 40.35 -24.22 38.63
C THR A 4 39.24 -25.01 37.96
N ILE A 5 38.78 -26.10 38.59
CA ILE A 5 37.63 -26.88 38.10
C ILE A 5 36.35 -26.04 38.18
N LEU A 6 36.13 -25.33 39.29
CA LEU A 6 34.97 -24.44 39.44
C LEU A 6 34.97 -23.29 38.42
N LEU A 7 36.13 -22.70 38.13
CA LEU A 7 36.26 -21.65 37.11
C LEU A 7 35.98 -22.16 35.69
N LEU A 8 36.38 -23.40 35.36
CA LEU A 8 36.07 -24.03 34.08
C LEU A 8 34.57 -24.32 33.92
N TRP A 9 33.92 -24.80 34.97
CA TRP A 9 32.46 -25.01 34.95
C TRP A 9 31.68 -23.70 34.83
N LEU A 10 32.12 -22.65 35.53
CA LEU A 10 31.50 -21.33 35.47
C LEU A 10 31.64 -20.71 34.06
N SER A 11 32.81 -20.83 33.42
CA SER A 11 33.01 -20.34 32.06
C SER A 11 32.17 -21.08 31.02
N LEU A 12 32.03 -22.41 31.18
CA LEU A 12 31.19 -23.25 30.32
C LEU A 12 29.71 -22.87 30.45
N MET A 13 29.22 -22.67 31.68
CA MET A 13 27.84 -22.22 31.92
C MET A 13 27.55 -20.85 31.29
N LEU A 14 28.45 -19.88 31.47
CA LEU A 14 28.31 -18.56 30.84
C LEU A 14 28.32 -18.64 29.30
N PHE A 15 29.15 -19.52 28.73
CA PHE A 15 29.22 -19.72 27.29
C PHE A 15 27.93 -20.29 26.72
N THR A 16 27.36 -21.33 27.34
CA THR A 16 26.06 -21.90 26.92
C THR A 16 24.91 -20.88 27.04
N LEU A 17 24.90 -20.08 28.11
CA LEU A 17 23.91 -19.03 28.30
C LEU A 17 24.02 -17.93 27.22
N ARG A 18 25.25 -17.58 26.83
CA ARG A 18 25.53 -16.68 25.70
C ARG A 18 25.04 -17.25 24.37
N LEU A 19 25.26 -18.54 24.10
CA LEU A 19 24.79 -19.19 22.88
C LEU A 19 23.26 -19.21 22.80
N VAL A 20 22.58 -19.56 23.89
CA VAL A 20 21.10 -19.54 23.96
C VAL A 20 20.59 -18.11 23.74
N PHE A 21 21.23 -17.11 24.36
CA PHE A 21 20.87 -15.70 24.15
C PHE A 21 21.05 -15.25 22.70
N LEU A 22 22.14 -15.67 22.04
CA LEU A 22 22.38 -15.39 20.61
C LEU A 22 21.33 -16.05 19.72
N VAL A 23 20.94 -17.30 20.01
CA VAL A 23 19.89 -18.01 19.27
C VAL A 23 18.54 -17.31 19.45
N ILE A 24 18.19 -16.88 20.66
CA ILE A 24 16.96 -16.14 20.93
C ILE A 24 16.96 -14.78 20.19
N GLN A 25 18.08 -14.07 20.19
CA GLN A 25 18.25 -12.83 19.43
C GLN A 25 18.10 -13.07 17.92
N ALA A 26 18.64 -14.17 17.39
CA ALA A 26 18.53 -14.54 15.99
C ALA A 26 17.10 -14.97 15.59
N GLN A 27 16.34 -15.56 16.52
CA GLN A 27 14.94 -15.96 16.31
C GLN A 27 13.96 -14.80 16.49
N LYS A 28 14.36 -13.69 17.12
CA LYS A 28 13.60 -12.43 17.11
C LYS A 28 13.68 -11.77 15.73
N LYS A 29 13.13 -12.43 14.71
CA LYS A 29 12.67 -11.74 13.50
C LYS A 29 11.67 -10.66 13.95
N PRO A 30 11.81 -9.41 13.50
CA PRO A 30 10.77 -8.40 13.70
C PRO A 30 9.57 -8.78 12.83
N GLN A 31 8.76 -9.71 13.31
CA GLN A 31 7.45 -9.99 12.74
C GLN A 31 6.55 -8.82 13.11
N SER A 32 6.09 -8.11 12.08
CA SER A 32 5.00 -7.14 12.12
C SER A 32 5.31 -5.69 12.53
N ARG A 33 6.20 -5.03 11.78
CA ARG A 33 6.06 -3.57 11.50
C ARG A 33 6.18 -3.19 10.02
N HIS A 34 6.50 -4.14 9.14
CA HIS A 34 6.77 -3.85 7.72
C HIS A 34 5.54 -3.95 6.79
N ILE A 35 4.34 -4.26 7.32
CA ILE A 35 3.10 -4.28 6.52
C ILE A 35 2.39 -2.91 6.54
N ILE A 36 2.56 -2.11 7.61
CA ILE A 36 1.89 -0.80 7.74
C ILE A 36 2.58 0.25 6.85
N ASN A 37 3.89 0.13 6.61
CA ASN A 37 4.63 1.11 5.82
C ASN A 37 4.56 0.88 4.30
N HIS A 38 4.23 -0.33 3.83
CA HIS A 38 4.09 -0.57 2.40
C HIS A 38 2.81 0.09 1.83
N LYS A 39 1.75 0.19 2.63
CA LYS A 39 0.57 0.98 2.24
C LYS A 39 0.86 2.48 2.23
N ARG A 40 1.69 2.98 3.15
CA ARG A 40 2.03 4.42 3.23
C ARG A 40 2.84 4.92 2.03
N THR A 41 3.68 4.10 1.41
CA THR A 41 4.44 4.50 0.21
C THR A 41 3.55 4.59 -1.04
N VAL A 42 2.50 3.78 -1.14
CA VAL A 42 1.52 3.83 -2.25
C VAL A 42 0.69 5.12 -2.18
N TYR A 43 0.16 5.49 -1.00
CA TYR A 43 -0.60 6.75 -0.84
C TYR A 43 0.26 8.01 -1.05
N LYS A 44 1.56 7.95 -0.75
CA LYS A 44 2.47 9.10 -0.90
C LYS A 44 2.92 9.30 -2.36
N HIS A 45 2.98 8.24 -3.16
CA HIS A 45 3.27 8.36 -4.60
C HIS A 45 2.05 8.82 -5.41
N GLN A 46 0.84 8.46 -4.97
CA GLN A 46 -0.43 8.90 -5.56
C GLN A 46 -0.65 10.42 -5.40
N ARG A 47 -0.11 11.03 -4.34
CA ARG A 47 -0.18 12.49 -4.13
C ARG A 47 0.76 13.30 -5.03
N ARG A 48 1.84 12.69 -5.56
CA ARG A 48 2.75 13.32 -6.55
C ARG A 48 2.25 13.18 -8.00
N GLN A 49 1.36 12.23 -8.25
CA GLN A 49 0.63 12.08 -9.52
C GLN A 49 -0.69 12.86 -9.56
N GLN A 50 -0.97 13.70 -8.54
CA GLN A 50 -1.83 14.88 -8.68
C GLN A 50 -1.20 15.93 -9.62
N HIS A 51 -0.52 15.48 -10.67
CA HIS A 51 -0.30 16.25 -11.88
C HIS A 51 -1.68 16.54 -12.44
N GLN A 52 -2.25 17.66 -12.00
CA GLN A 52 -3.06 18.58 -12.78
C GLN A 52 -3.65 17.96 -14.06
N TYR A 53 -4.50 16.95 -13.93
CA TYR A 53 -5.23 16.46 -15.08
C TYR A 53 -6.23 17.58 -15.36
N ASN A 54 -6.03 18.27 -16.47
CA ASN A 54 -7.03 19.19 -17.00
C ASN A 54 -8.24 18.32 -17.38
N ILE A 55 -9.02 17.87 -16.40
CA ILE A 55 -10.29 17.20 -16.61
C ILE A 55 -11.11 18.28 -17.31
N PRO A 56 -11.42 18.12 -18.61
CA PRO A 56 -12.28 19.09 -19.26
C PRO A 56 -13.59 19.05 -18.48
N LYS A 57 -14.04 20.21 -17.98
CA LYS A 57 -15.30 20.32 -17.23
C LYS A 57 -16.48 20.15 -18.21
N THR A 58 -16.60 18.97 -18.81
CA THR A 58 -17.69 18.61 -19.69
C THR A 58 -18.92 18.22 -18.87
N GLY A 59 -20.09 18.22 -19.49
CA GLY A 59 -21.33 17.79 -18.84
C GLY A 59 -21.24 16.38 -18.25
N GLN A 60 -20.49 15.48 -18.91
CA GLN A 60 -20.26 14.10 -18.49
C GLN A 60 -19.51 13.99 -17.17
N TRP A 61 -18.57 14.90 -16.89
CA TRP A 61 -17.89 14.94 -15.59
C TRP A 61 -18.87 15.28 -14.46
N ARG A 62 -19.79 16.22 -14.70
CA ARG A 62 -20.82 16.58 -13.72
C ARG A 62 -21.80 15.44 -13.48
N GLU A 63 -22.14 14.70 -14.53
CA GLU A 63 -22.99 13.51 -14.44
C GLU A 63 -22.29 12.37 -13.67
N LEU A 64 -21.00 12.14 -13.95
CA LEU A 64 -20.18 11.20 -13.21
C LEU A 64 -20.16 11.57 -11.73
N LEU A 65 -19.90 12.83 -11.39
CA LEU A 65 -19.94 13.29 -10.00
C LEU A 65 -21.31 13.07 -9.36
N ALA A 66 -22.41 13.34 -10.07
CA ALA A 66 -23.75 13.06 -9.55
C ALA A 66 -23.95 11.56 -9.26
N LEU A 67 -23.45 10.68 -10.13
CA LEU A 67 -23.45 9.24 -9.92
C LEU A 67 -22.51 8.76 -8.81
N VAL A 68 -21.53 9.55 -8.39
CA VAL A 68 -20.68 9.23 -7.23
C VAL A 68 -20.99 10.11 -6.02
N HIS A 69 -22.20 10.69 -5.96
CA HIS A 69 -22.65 11.54 -4.85
C HIS A 69 -21.70 12.70 -4.52
N GLY A 70 -21.02 13.25 -5.52
CA GLY A 70 -20.06 14.34 -5.37
C GLY A 70 -18.67 13.90 -4.91
N ASP A 71 -18.39 12.60 -4.77
CA ASP A 71 -17.06 12.12 -4.42
C ASP A 71 -16.11 12.21 -5.63
N VAL A 72 -15.43 13.36 -5.71
CA VAL A 72 -14.42 13.68 -6.70
C VAL A 72 -13.28 12.67 -6.71
N SER A 73 -12.91 12.15 -5.53
CA SER A 73 -11.77 11.22 -5.41
C SER A 73 -12.08 9.88 -6.04
N THR A 74 -13.31 9.39 -5.87
CA THR A 74 -13.77 8.14 -6.46
C THR A 74 -14.00 8.32 -7.97
N ALA A 75 -14.57 9.44 -8.41
CA ALA A 75 -14.71 9.75 -9.83
C ALA A 75 -13.34 9.81 -10.55
N GLN A 76 -12.34 10.45 -9.93
CA GLN A 76 -10.99 10.51 -10.48
C GLN A 76 -10.33 9.12 -10.57
N ARG A 77 -10.46 8.29 -9.53
CA ARG A 77 -9.91 6.92 -9.54
C ARG A 77 -10.49 6.07 -10.66
N LEU A 78 -11.77 6.24 -10.98
CA LEU A 78 -12.41 5.50 -12.06
C LEU A 78 -11.85 5.89 -13.44
N ILE A 79 -11.63 7.18 -13.66
CA ILE A 79 -10.98 7.67 -14.90
C ILE A 79 -9.55 7.16 -14.98
N GLU A 80 -8.79 7.23 -13.88
CA GLU A 80 -7.41 6.72 -13.82
C GLU A 80 -7.35 5.22 -14.14
N PHE A 81 -8.29 4.43 -13.63
CA PHE A 81 -8.38 3.00 -13.91
C PHE A 81 -8.65 2.72 -15.39
N GLU A 82 -9.59 3.44 -16.01
CA GLU A 82 -9.89 3.28 -17.44
C GLU A 82 -8.74 3.76 -18.33
N GLN A 83 -8.03 4.82 -17.94
CA GLN A 83 -6.86 5.31 -18.66
C GLN A 83 -5.68 4.35 -18.58
N GLN A 84 -5.45 3.73 -17.41
CA GLN A 84 -4.41 2.70 -17.26
C GLN A 84 -4.69 1.48 -18.15
N ARG A 85 -5.97 1.12 -18.32
CA ARG A 85 -6.38 0.03 -19.22
C ARG A 85 -6.33 0.43 -20.70
N ASN A 86 -6.56 1.71 -21.00
CA ASN A 86 -6.69 2.23 -22.36
C ASN A 86 -5.82 3.49 -22.57
N PRO A 87 -4.48 3.38 -22.53
CA PRO A 87 -3.59 4.54 -22.57
C PRO A 87 -3.63 5.31 -23.91
N THR A 88 -4.11 4.68 -24.98
CA THR A 88 -4.25 5.26 -26.32
C THR A 88 -5.56 6.02 -26.53
N ARG A 89 -6.49 5.98 -25.57
CA ARG A 89 -7.79 6.64 -25.67
C ARG A 89 -7.75 8.04 -25.08
N SER A 90 -8.65 8.89 -25.56
CA SER A 90 -8.79 10.24 -25.04
C SER A 90 -9.34 10.24 -23.61
N VAL A 91 -9.05 11.32 -22.90
CA VAL A 91 -9.59 11.65 -21.58
C VAL A 91 -11.11 11.55 -21.55
N GLU A 92 -11.76 12.16 -22.54
CA GLU A 92 -13.23 12.21 -22.65
C GLU A 92 -13.84 10.82 -22.80
N TRP A 93 -13.22 9.97 -23.61
CA TRP A 93 -13.62 8.56 -23.74
C TRP A 93 -13.49 7.81 -22.41
N CYS A 94 -12.44 8.08 -21.63
CA CYS A 94 -12.28 7.47 -20.30
C CYS A 94 -13.35 7.93 -19.31
N ILE A 95 -13.76 9.21 -19.36
CA ILE A 95 -14.87 9.75 -18.55
C ILE A 95 -16.19 9.06 -18.92
N GLU A 96 -16.48 8.95 -20.21
CA GLU A 96 -17.69 8.28 -20.72
C GLU A 96 -17.71 6.80 -20.31
N LYS A 97 -16.56 6.11 -20.39
CA LYS A 97 -16.46 4.72 -19.93
C LYS A 97 -16.64 4.55 -18.44
N ALA A 98 -16.02 5.41 -17.63
CA ALA A 98 -16.22 5.41 -16.18
C ALA A 98 -17.71 5.63 -15.82
N LEU A 99 -18.39 6.53 -16.54
CA LEU A 99 -19.82 6.79 -16.37
C LEU A 99 -20.66 5.55 -16.68
N TRP A 100 -20.42 4.94 -17.83
CA TRP A 100 -21.11 3.72 -18.25
C TRP A 100 -20.91 2.57 -17.25
N GLN A 101 -19.69 2.42 -16.73
CA GLN A 101 -19.36 1.36 -15.79
C GLN A 101 -20.12 1.50 -14.46
N ILE A 102 -20.14 2.70 -13.87
CA ILE A 102 -20.96 2.95 -12.66
C ILE A 102 -22.44 2.73 -12.94
N GLN A 103 -22.94 3.23 -14.07
CA GLN A 103 -24.36 3.13 -14.38
C GLN A 103 -24.79 1.67 -14.57
N ARG A 104 -23.91 0.83 -15.12
CA ARG A 104 -24.12 -0.61 -15.20
C ARG A 104 -24.11 -1.26 -13.83
N ASP A 105 -23.11 -0.96 -13.00
CA ASP A 105 -22.96 -1.56 -11.67
C ASP A 105 -24.12 -1.17 -10.72
N ARG A 106 -24.81 -0.06 -10.97
CA ARG A 106 -26.03 0.36 -10.26
C ARG A 106 -27.33 -0.30 -10.75
N ARG A 107 -27.35 -0.86 -11.96
CA ARG A 107 -28.53 -1.51 -12.54
C ARG A 107 -28.55 -3.03 -12.29
N ALA A 108 -27.44 -3.59 -11.80
CA ALA A 108 -27.31 -4.98 -11.38
C ALA A 108 -27.82 -5.17 -9.95
#